data_AF-A0A1V5RSA0-F1
#
_entry.id   AF-A0A1V5RSA0-F1
#
_cell.length_a   1.000
_cell.length_b   1.000
_cell.length_c   1.000
_cell.angle_alpha   90.00
_cell.angle_beta   90.00
_cell.angle_gamma   90.00
#
_symmetry.space_group_name_H-M   'P 1'
#
loop_
_entity.id
_entity.type
_entity.pdbx_description
1 polymer ?
#
loop_
_entity_poly.entity_id
_entity_poly.type
_entity_poly.pdbx_seq_one_letter_code
_entity_poly.pdbx_strand_id
1 'polypeptide(L)'
;MTGYVSGRIFYQLYPGETIKHVFETLSGRLLSISDLERAYILRDGQRINLDLQRILYGQDPNSTRTLENGDAIMIPFSQRFVSVTGGVVRSGMYAYAPNKSSSYYIALAGGYSDDASFPLSVKVQGEDGRKIAKTEEEVPPSSTIIVKKNTFTKDIAPTVAIVGLVAAILGIVSTTLSIIKDVRSL
;
A
#
# COMPACT_ATOMS: atom_id res chain seq x y z
N MET A 1 12.26 -2.20 15.29
CA MET A 1 11.07 -2.72 14.59
C MET A 1 10.00 -2.93 15.65
N THR A 2 9.13 -1.95 15.88
CA THR A 2 8.09 -2.03 16.92
C THR A 2 6.89 -2.74 16.30
N GLY A 3 6.84 -4.07 16.42
CA GLY A 3 5.66 -4.82 16.03
C GLY A 3 4.53 -4.57 17.02
N TYR A 4 3.33 -4.26 16.54
CA TYR A 4 2.13 -4.24 17.37
C TYR A 4 1.83 -5.68 17.79
N VAL A 5 2.22 -6.05 19.01
CA VAL A 5 1.86 -7.35 19.58
C VAL A 5 0.36 -7.38 19.84
N SER A 6 -0.29 -8.50 19.52
CA SER A 6 -1.67 -8.77 19.92
C SER A 6 -1.76 -8.66 21.45
N GLY A 7 -2.27 -7.53 21.93
CA GLY A 7 -2.41 -7.28 23.37
C GLY A 7 -3.53 -8.15 23.91
N ARG A 8 -3.22 -9.03 24.87
CA ARG A 8 -4.26 -9.72 25.64
C ARG A 8 -4.92 -8.70 26.56
N ILE A 9 -6.23 -8.54 26.44
CA ILE A 9 -7.03 -7.71 27.34
C ILE A 9 -7.75 -8.66 28.29
N PHE A 10 -7.40 -8.59 29.58
CA PHE A 10 -8.17 -9.27 30.62
C PHE A 10 -9.35 -8.38 31.00
N TYR A 11 -10.56 -8.94 30.89
CA TYR A 11 -11.80 -8.29 31.28
C TYR A 11 -12.52 -9.16 32.31
N GLN A 12 -12.99 -8.54 33.39
CA GLN A 12 -13.79 -9.24 34.40
C GLN A 12 -15.26 -9.06 34.05
N LEU A 13 -15.91 -10.16 33.67
CA LEU A 13 -17.33 -10.16 33.32
C LEU A 13 -18.19 -10.02 34.59
N TYR A 14 -19.18 -9.12 34.53
CA TYR A 14 -20.23 -9.07 35.53
C TYR A 14 -21.41 -9.96 35.14
N PRO A 15 -22.08 -10.64 36.09
CA PRO A 15 -23.24 -11.47 35.79
C PRO A 15 -24.33 -10.68 35.04
N GLY A 16 -24.76 -11.18 33.88
CA GLY A 16 -25.79 -10.54 33.04
C GLY A 16 -25.27 -9.51 32.03
N GLU A 17 -23.96 -9.29 31.97
CA GLU A 17 -23.35 -8.37 31.02
C GLU A 17 -23.38 -8.94 29.58
N THR A 18 -23.78 -8.12 28.62
CA THR A 18 -23.87 -8.51 27.21
C THR A 18 -22.55 -8.28 26.48
N ILE A 19 -22.33 -9.04 25.40
CA ILE A 19 -21.18 -8.84 24.51
C ILE A 19 -21.08 -7.36 24.08
N LYS A 20 -22.22 -6.75 23.70
CA LYS A 20 -22.27 -5.35 23.28
C LYS A 20 -21.70 -4.40 24.34
N HIS A 21 -22.10 -4.54 25.60
CA HIS A 21 -21.63 -3.65 26.67
C HIS A 21 -20.13 -3.77 26.92
N VAL A 22 -19.60 -5.00 26.93
CA VAL A 22 -18.16 -5.25 27.08
C VAL A 22 -17.38 -4.58 25.96
N PHE A 23 -17.82 -4.74 24.71
CA PHE A 23 -17.12 -4.17 23.55
C PHE A 23 -17.28 -2.67 23.42
N GLU A 24 -18.39 -2.09 23.87
CA GLU A 24 -18.52 -0.62 23.97
C GLU A 24 -17.49 -0.05 24.96
N THR A 25 -17.34 -0.67 26.13
CA THR A 25 -16.32 -0.28 27.13
C THR A 25 -14.89 -0.47 26.60
N LEU A 26 -14.65 -1.53 25.84
CA LEU A 26 -13.32 -1.83 25.28
C LEU A 26 -13.04 -1.14 23.95
N SER A 27 -14.02 -0.51 23.31
CA SER A 27 -13.91 0.05 21.95
C SER A 27 -12.70 0.98 21.77
N GLY A 28 -12.42 1.85 22.75
CA GLY A 28 -11.27 2.76 22.74
C GLY A 28 -9.91 2.08 22.90
N ARG A 29 -9.88 0.80 23.30
CA ARG A 29 -8.67 -0.02 23.45
C ARG A 29 -8.45 -0.97 22.28
N LEU A 30 -9.41 -1.07 21.37
CA LEU A 30 -9.27 -1.86 20.15
C LEU A 30 -8.31 -1.13 19.19
N LEU A 31 -7.44 -1.90 18.56
CA LEU A 31 -6.54 -1.35 17.56
C LEU A 31 -7.31 -1.07 16.28
N SER A 32 -7.03 0.04 15.60
CA SER A 32 -7.65 0.38 14.30
C SER A 32 -7.35 -0.64 13.20
N ILE A 33 -6.33 -1.48 13.41
CA ILE A 33 -5.96 -2.59 12.52
C ILE A 33 -6.67 -3.90 12.87
N SER A 34 -7.56 -3.94 13.87
CA SER A 34 -8.31 -5.14 14.23
C SER A 34 -9.42 -5.43 13.22
N ASP A 35 -9.58 -6.69 12.83
CA ASP A 35 -10.68 -7.18 12.00
C ASP A 35 -11.85 -7.58 12.91
N LEU A 36 -12.77 -6.64 13.08
CA LEU A 36 -13.96 -6.81 13.92
C LEU A 36 -15.00 -7.75 13.28
N GLU A 37 -15.02 -7.86 11.95
CA GLU A 37 -15.98 -8.70 11.22
C GLU A 37 -15.65 -10.19 11.34
N ARG A 38 -14.35 -10.52 11.47
CA ARG A 38 -13.86 -11.90 11.58
C ARG A 38 -13.49 -12.33 12.99
N ALA A 39 -13.96 -11.60 14.00
CA ALA A 39 -13.77 -11.98 15.38
C ALA A 39 -14.49 -13.31 15.71
N TYR A 40 -14.03 -13.97 16.77
CA TYR A 40 -14.66 -15.19 17.23
C TYR A 40 -14.45 -15.41 18.72
N ILE A 41 -15.40 -16.10 19.35
CA ILE A 41 -15.30 -16.60 20.71
C ILE A 41 -14.77 -18.03 20.64
N LEU A 42 -13.84 -18.34 21.53
CA LEU A 42 -13.38 -19.68 21.80
C LEU A 42 -13.96 -20.11 23.16
N ARG A 43 -14.88 -21.07 23.13
CA ARG A 43 -15.56 -21.63 24.30
C ARG A 43 -15.39 -23.14 24.29
N ASP A 44 -14.71 -23.70 25.29
CA ASP A 44 -14.45 -25.15 25.40
C ASP A 44 -13.90 -25.78 24.10
N GLY A 45 -13.06 -25.04 23.37
CA GLY A 45 -12.48 -25.47 22.09
C GLY A 45 -13.39 -25.29 20.87
N GLN A 46 -14.64 -24.86 21.04
CA GLN A 46 -15.53 -24.50 19.95
C GLN A 46 -15.34 -23.05 19.52
N ARG A 47 -15.28 -22.84 18.20
CA ARG A 47 -15.21 -21.51 17.59
C ARG A 47 -16.60 -21.02 17.24
N ILE A 48 -17.01 -19.91 17.85
CA ILE A 48 -18.27 -19.22 17.58
C ILE A 48 -17.92 -17.92 16.86
N ASN A 49 -18.24 -17.82 15.57
CA ASN A 49 -17.97 -16.61 14.79
C ASN A 49 -18.81 -15.44 15.30
N LEU A 50 -18.20 -14.26 15.33
CA LEU A 50 -18.76 -13.05 15.90
C LEU A 50 -18.44 -11.86 15.00
N ASP A 51 -19.47 -11.17 14.52
CA ASP A 51 -19.31 -9.90 13.82
C ASP A 51 -19.42 -8.76 14.84
N LEU A 52 -18.28 -8.36 15.41
CA LEU A 52 -18.23 -7.30 16.41
C LEU A 52 -18.65 -5.95 15.83
N GLN A 53 -18.44 -5.74 14.54
CA GLN A 53 -18.85 -4.51 13.86
C GLN A 53 -20.37 -4.38 13.90
N ARG A 54 -21.11 -5.42 13.50
CA ARG A 54 -22.57 -5.42 13.56
C ARG A 54 -23.12 -5.32 14.99
N ILE A 55 -22.45 -5.93 15.96
CA ILE A 55 -22.85 -5.87 17.37
C ILE A 55 -22.72 -4.45 17.92
N LEU A 56 -21.61 -3.77 17.63
CA LEU A 56 -21.40 -2.37 18.02
C LEU A 56 -22.42 -1.43 17.35
N TYR A 57 -22.78 -1.69 16.09
CA TYR A 57 -23.83 -0.94 15.38
C TYR A 57 -25.26 -1.34 15.75
N GLY A 58 -25.44 -2.31 16.66
CA GLY A 58 -26.76 -2.77 17.11
C GLY A 58 -27.58 -3.51 16.02
N GLN A 59 -26.92 -4.00 14.98
CA GLN A 59 -27.56 -4.68 13.83
C GLN A 59 -27.54 -6.21 13.95
N ASP A 60 -26.82 -6.76 14.93
CA ASP A 60 -26.71 -8.22 15.11
C ASP A 60 -27.70 -8.73 16.18
N PRO A 61 -28.53 -9.74 15.90
CA PRO A 61 -29.38 -10.40 16.91
C PRO A 61 -28.58 -11.12 18.01
N ASN A 62 -27.30 -11.43 17.79
CA ASN A 62 -26.40 -11.98 18.81
C ASN A 62 -25.85 -10.92 19.77
N SER A 63 -26.13 -9.63 19.56
CA SER A 63 -25.66 -8.54 20.43
C SER A 63 -26.14 -8.67 21.89
N THR A 64 -27.26 -9.36 22.11
CA THR A 64 -27.85 -9.63 23.43
C THR A 64 -27.35 -10.91 24.08
N ARG A 65 -26.48 -11.70 23.42
CA ARG A 65 -25.91 -12.88 24.06
C ARG A 65 -24.97 -12.46 25.20
N THR A 66 -25.07 -13.19 26.30
CA THR A 66 -24.19 -13.06 27.46
C THR A 66 -22.93 -13.90 27.24
N LEU A 67 -21.79 -13.37 27.66
CA LEU A 67 -20.55 -14.12 27.71
C LEU A 67 -20.56 -15.08 28.91
N GLU A 68 -19.92 -16.23 28.74
CA GLU A 68 -19.78 -17.23 29.80
C GLU A 68 -18.36 -17.18 30.38
N ASN A 69 -18.22 -17.66 31.62
CA ASN A 69 -16.92 -17.72 32.26
C ASN A 69 -16.02 -18.72 31.53
N GLY A 70 -14.80 -18.30 31.17
CA GLY A 70 -13.88 -19.09 30.36
C GLY A 70 -13.91 -18.77 28.86
N ASP A 71 -14.82 -17.91 28.40
CA ASP A 71 -14.81 -17.43 27.02
C ASP A 71 -13.55 -16.62 26.72
N ALA A 72 -12.85 -17.00 25.65
CA ALA A 72 -11.74 -16.23 25.11
C ALA A 72 -12.15 -15.62 23.76
N ILE A 73 -12.15 -14.29 23.67
CA ILE A 73 -12.50 -13.60 22.43
C ILE A 73 -11.23 -13.27 21.66
N MET A 74 -11.17 -13.73 20.42
CA MET A 74 -10.04 -13.53 19.55
C MET A 74 -10.44 -12.63 18.38
N ILE A 75 -9.77 -11.49 18.30
CA ILE A 75 -9.96 -10.49 17.25
C ILE A 75 -8.72 -10.55 16.36
N PRO A 76 -8.84 -11.09 15.14
CA PRO A 76 -7.72 -11.12 14.22
C PRO A 76 -7.32 -9.71 13.79
N PHE A 77 -6.11 -9.55 13.27
CA PHE A 77 -5.71 -8.31 12.62
C PHE A 77 -6.28 -8.26 11.21
N SER A 78 -6.91 -7.14 10.85
CA SER A 78 -7.27 -6.79 9.48
C SER A 78 -5.97 -6.49 8.75
N GLN A 79 -5.53 -7.45 7.93
CA GLN A 79 -4.37 -7.29 7.06
C GLN A 79 -4.76 -6.37 5.90
N ARG A 80 -4.79 -5.06 6.17
CA ARG A 80 -4.94 -4.03 5.15
C ARG A 80 -3.57 -3.70 4.59
N PHE A 81 -3.47 -3.52 3.29
CA PHE A 81 -2.21 -3.24 2.61
C PHE A 81 -2.30 -1.95 1.80
N VAL A 82 -1.15 -1.32 1.61
CA VAL A 82 -0.92 -0.23 0.67
C VAL A 82 0.07 -0.75 -0.38
N SER A 83 -0.30 -0.63 -1.65
CA SER A 83 0.58 -1.02 -2.77
C SER A 83 1.47 0.15 -3.14
N VAL A 84 2.78 -0.06 -3.23
CA VAL A 84 3.74 0.97 -3.67
C VAL A 84 4.40 0.49 -4.95
N THR A 85 4.32 1.29 -6.02
CA THR A 85 4.80 0.90 -7.35
C THR A 85 5.49 2.06 -8.06
N GLY A 86 6.31 1.74 -9.06
CA GLY A 86 6.92 2.72 -9.94
C GLY A 86 8.38 3.00 -9.60
N GLY A 87 8.78 4.27 -9.59
CA GLY A 87 10.15 4.75 -9.34
C GLY A 87 10.59 4.67 -7.88
N VAL A 88 10.42 3.52 -7.25
CA VAL A 88 10.87 3.22 -5.87
C VAL A 88 11.84 2.04 -5.88
N VAL A 89 12.72 1.97 -4.89
CA VAL A 89 13.74 0.91 -4.81
C VAL A 89 13.11 -0.49 -4.74
N ARG A 90 12.06 -0.65 -3.91
CA ARG A 90 11.34 -1.92 -3.75
C ARG A 90 9.84 -1.72 -3.94
N SER A 91 9.35 -1.97 -5.14
CA SER A 91 7.90 -2.03 -5.37
C SER A 91 7.29 -3.24 -4.67
N GLY A 92 6.09 -3.11 -4.10
CA GLY A 92 5.44 -4.20 -3.37
C GLY A 92 4.26 -3.74 -2.51
N MET A 93 3.71 -4.68 -1.74
CA MET A 93 2.64 -4.42 -0.77
C MET A 93 3.23 -4.20 0.62
N TYR A 94 2.78 -3.17 1.31
CA TYR A 94 3.21 -2.80 2.65
C TYR A 94 2.01 -2.79 3.58
N ALA A 95 2.19 -3.24 4.83
CA ALA A 95 1.11 -3.24 5.81
C ALA A 95 0.62 -1.80 6.06
N TYR A 96 -0.69 -1.61 6.00
CA TYR A 96 -1.32 -0.32 6.27
C TYR A 96 -1.10 0.07 7.73
N ALA A 97 -0.70 1.32 7.92
CA ALA A 97 -0.59 1.97 9.21
C ALA A 97 -1.44 3.26 9.21
N PRO A 98 -2.30 3.47 10.22
CA PRO A 98 -3.13 4.66 10.31
C PRO A 98 -2.29 5.93 10.50
N ASN A 99 -2.81 7.06 10.03
CA ASN A 99 -2.16 8.37 10.05
C ASN A 99 -0.78 8.42 9.36
N LYS A 100 -0.56 7.57 8.34
CA LYS A 100 0.67 7.56 7.54
C LYS A 100 0.40 8.09 6.14
N SER A 101 1.23 9.02 5.71
CA SER A 101 1.21 9.59 4.37
C SER A 101 2.04 8.76 3.39
N SER A 102 1.97 9.13 2.11
CA SER A 102 2.68 8.43 1.04
C SER A 102 4.20 8.37 1.24
N SER A 103 4.79 9.39 1.88
CA SER A 103 6.23 9.45 2.16
C SER A 103 6.70 8.33 3.10
N TYR A 104 5.89 7.95 4.09
CA TYR A 104 6.18 6.84 5.00
C TYR A 104 6.32 5.52 4.23
N TYR A 105 5.38 5.24 3.33
CA TYR A 105 5.39 4.01 2.54
C TYR A 105 6.49 4.02 1.48
N ILE A 106 6.81 5.18 0.89
CA ILE A 106 7.98 5.32 -0.01
C ILE A 106 9.27 5.06 0.76
N ALA A 107 9.40 5.53 2.00
CA ALA A 107 10.56 5.23 2.85
C ALA A 107 10.65 3.74 3.19
N LEU A 108 9.54 3.07 3.50
CA LEU A 108 9.48 1.62 3.66
C LEU A 108 9.91 0.87 2.39
N ALA A 109 9.60 1.43 1.23
CA ALA A 109 10.04 0.92 -0.07
C ALA A 109 11.53 1.17 -0.38
N GLY A 110 12.29 1.72 0.57
CA GLY A 110 13.72 2.04 0.41
C GLY A 110 13.98 3.40 -0.24
N GLY A 111 12.95 4.25 -0.38
CA GLY A 111 13.05 5.54 -1.04
C GLY A 111 12.80 5.48 -2.55
N TYR A 112 13.11 6.59 -3.22
CA TYR A 112 13.04 6.70 -4.67
C TYR A 112 14.18 5.91 -5.33
N SER A 113 13.88 5.23 -6.43
CA SER A 113 14.92 4.58 -7.26
C SER A 113 15.60 5.60 -8.18
N ASP A 114 16.77 5.24 -8.72
CA ASP A 114 17.44 6.02 -9.78
C ASP A 114 16.57 6.21 -11.04
N ASP A 115 15.64 5.27 -11.28
CA ASP A 115 14.65 5.33 -12.36
C ASP A 115 13.47 6.29 -12.05
N ALA A 116 13.47 7.04 -10.94
CA ALA A 116 12.39 7.98 -10.61
C ALA A 116 12.42 9.23 -11.50
N SER A 117 11.25 9.77 -11.86
CA SER A 117 11.18 10.99 -12.68
C SER A 117 11.65 12.22 -11.91
N PHE A 118 12.34 13.13 -12.59
CA PHE A 118 12.60 14.48 -12.10
C PHE A 118 11.83 15.49 -12.97
N PRO A 119 10.96 16.36 -12.41
CA PRO A 119 10.61 16.45 -10.98
C PRO A 119 9.84 15.22 -10.47
N LEU A 120 9.96 14.96 -9.17
CA LEU A 120 9.28 13.83 -8.51
C LEU A 120 7.76 14.00 -8.63
N SER A 121 7.09 12.93 -9.06
CA SER A 121 5.63 12.89 -9.18
C SER A 121 5.10 11.64 -8.50
N VAL A 122 4.38 11.85 -7.39
CA VAL A 122 3.72 10.80 -6.61
C VAL A 122 2.21 10.95 -6.78
N LYS A 123 1.53 9.84 -7.05
CA LYS A 123 0.07 9.78 -7.13
C LYS A 123 -0.44 8.72 -6.16
N VAL A 124 -1.49 9.05 -5.42
CA VAL A 124 -2.22 8.09 -4.59
C VAL A 124 -3.54 7.81 -5.29
N GLN A 125 -3.85 6.53 -5.50
CA GLN A 125 -5.11 6.07 -6.04
C GLN A 125 -5.82 5.22 -4.98
N GLY A 126 -7.08 5.51 -4.72
CA GLY A 126 -7.92 4.69 -3.85
C GLY A 126 -8.27 3.34 -4.48
N GLU A 127 -8.94 2.51 -3.69
CA GLU A 127 -9.49 1.22 -4.14
C GLU A 127 -10.48 1.39 -5.32
N ASP A 128 -11.20 2.51 -5.37
CA ASP A 128 -12.15 2.85 -6.43
C ASP A 128 -11.51 3.49 -7.67
N GLY A 129 -10.17 3.58 -7.71
CA GLY A 129 -9.42 4.22 -8.79
C GLY A 129 -9.56 5.75 -8.82
N ARG A 130 -10.29 6.36 -7.88
CA ARG A 130 -10.34 7.81 -7.76
C ARG A 130 -9.02 8.32 -7.21
N LYS A 131 -8.61 9.49 -7.70
CA LYS A 131 -7.44 10.21 -7.19
C LYS A 131 -7.83 10.80 -5.84
N ILE A 132 -7.40 10.15 -4.78
CA ILE A 132 -7.44 10.68 -3.43
C ILE A 132 -6.20 11.57 -3.29
N ALA A 133 -6.35 12.77 -2.76
CA ALA A 133 -5.52 13.92 -3.07
C ALA A 133 -4.07 13.87 -2.51
N LYS A 134 -3.39 15.03 -2.61
CA LYS A 134 -1.97 15.38 -2.43
C LYS A 134 -1.10 14.45 -1.56
N THR A 135 0.18 14.33 -1.94
CA THR A 135 1.29 13.58 -1.30
C THR A 135 1.33 13.60 0.25
N GLU A 136 0.80 14.65 0.89
CA GLU A 136 0.85 14.88 2.34
C GLU A 136 -0.38 14.37 3.11
N GLU A 137 -1.46 13.96 2.44
CA GLU A 137 -2.64 13.40 3.09
C GLU A 137 -2.39 11.95 3.57
N GLU A 138 -3.18 11.53 4.57
CA GLU A 138 -3.21 10.14 5.01
C GLU A 138 -3.62 9.24 3.85
N VAL A 139 -2.86 8.17 3.64
CA VAL A 139 -3.15 7.19 2.59
C VAL A 139 -4.19 6.21 3.12
N PRO A 140 -5.40 6.10 2.50
CA PRO A 140 -6.40 5.15 2.94
C PRO A 140 -5.92 3.70 2.78
N PRO A 141 -6.49 2.74 3.54
CA PRO A 141 -6.21 1.33 3.31
C PRO A 141 -6.59 0.92 1.87
N SER A 142 -5.94 -0.13 1.36
CA SER A 142 -6.15 -0.65 0.00
C SER A 142 -5.77 0.33 -1.14
N SER A 143 -5.09 1.43 -0.83
CA SER A 143 -4.64 2.40 -1.83
C SER A 143 -3.37 1.96 -2.55
N THR A 144 -3.18 2.48 -3.76
CA THR A 144 -1.95 2.33 -4.54
C THR A 144 -1.21 3.66 -4.66
N ILE A 145 0.04 3.68 -4.20
CA ILE A 145 1.00 4.76 -4.36
C ILE A 145 1.81 4.49 -5.62
N ILE A 146 1.79 5.43 -6.56
CA ILE A 146 2.46 5.33 -7.85
C ILE A 146 3.48 6.46 -7.95
N VAL A 147 4.75 6.10 -8.02
CA VAL A 147 5.86 7.02 -8.28
C VAL A 147 6.20 6.97 -9.76
N LYS A 148 6.16 8.12 -10.44
CA LYS A 148 6.46 8.17 -11.88
C LYS A 148 7.93 7.78 -12.15
N LYS A 149 8.15 6.91 -13.13
CA LYS A 149 9.48 6.56 -13.63
C LYS A 149 9.95 7.54 -14.70
N ASN A 150 11.26 7.73 -14.81
CA ASN A 150 11.89 8.44 -15.92
C ASN A 150 12.04 7.48 -17.12
N THR A 151 11.23 7.68 -18.15
CA THR A 151 11.29 6.87 -19.39
C THR A 151 12.42 7.35 -20.33
N PHE A 152 12.97 8.55 -20.12
CA PHE A 152 13.85 9.20 -21.10
C PHE A 152 15.23 8.54 -21.23
N THR A 153 15.86 8.18 -20.10
CA THR A 153 17.22 7.64 -20.09
C THR A 153 17.30 6.19 -20.55
N LYS A 154 16.24 5.41 -20.37
CA LYS A 154 16.24 3.96 -20.64
C LYS A 154 15.83 3.60 -22.07
N ASP A 155 14.87 4.34 -22.64
CA ASP A 155 14.31 3.99 -23.96
C ASP A 155 14.72 4.96 -25.09
N ILE A 156 14.94 6.24 -24.77
CA ILE A 156 15.15 7.29 -25.79
C ILE A 156 16.63 7.58 -26.01
N ALA A 157 17.43 7.70 -24.94
CA ALA A 157 18.85 8.04 -25.03
C ALA A 157 19.69 7.09 -25.93
N PRO A 158 19.63 5.75 -25.79
CA PRO A 158 20.43 4.86 -26.65
C PRO A 158 19.95 4.90 -28.10
N THR A 159 18.65 5.02 -28.34
CA THR A 159 18.07 5.08 -29.69
C THR A 159 18.53 6.34 -30.43
N VAL A 160 18.49 7.51 -29.78
CA VAL A 160 18.96 8.77 -30.37
C VAL A 160 20.47 8.73 -30.61
N ALA A 161 21.26 8.14 -29.70
CA ALA A 161 22.70 7.99 -29.88
C ALA A 161 23.06 7.10 -31.09
N ILE A 162 22.35 5.98 -31.29
CA ILE A 162 22.54 5.10 -32.45
C ILE A 162 22.17 5.82 -33.75
N VAL A 163 21.03 6.51 -33.80
CA VAL A 163 20.60 7.27 -34.98
C VAL A 163 21.62 8.35 -35.33
N GLY A 164 22.14 9.07 -34.33
CA GLY A 164 23.20 10.06 -34.54
C GLY A 164 24.49 9.47 -35.11
N LEU A 165 24.92 8.31 -34.60
CA LEU A 165 26.12 7.62 -35.08
C LEU A 165 25.95 7.16 -36.53
N VAL A 166 24.80 6.59 -36.88
CA VAL A 166 24.49 6.18 -38.27
C VAL A 166 24.48 7.37 -39.22
N ALA A 167 23.85 8.49 -38.82
CA ALA A 167 23.83 9.71 -39.62
C ALA A 167 25.24 10.27 -39.85
N ALA A 168 26.11 10.23 -38.83
CA ALA A 168 27.50 10.67 -38.96
C ALA A 168 28.30 9.81 -39.96
N ILE A 169 28.14 8.48 -39.91
CA ILE A 169 28.81 7.57 -40.86
C ILE A 169 28.33 7.86 -42.29
N LEU A 170 27.02 7.99 -42.50
CA LEU A 170 26.47 8.31 -43.84
C LEU A 170 26.99 9.66 -44.35
N GLY A 171 27.13 10.65 -43.47
CA GLY A 171 27.75 11.93 -43.77
C GLY A 171 29.18 11.76 -44.26
N ILE A 172 30.02 11.04 -43.50
CA ILE A 172 31.42 10.77 -43.87
C ILE A 172 31.51 10.06 -45.23
N VAL A 173 30.68 9.05 -45.47
CA VAL A 173 30.64 8.32 -46.75
C VAL A 173 30.23 9.24 -47.89
N SER A 174 29.19 10.06 -47.70
CA SER A 174 28.74 11.03 -48.69
C SER A 174 29.82 12.04 -49.02
N THR A 175 30.49 12.62 -48.02
CA THR A 175 31.59 13.57 -48.22
C THR A 175 32.74 12.93 -48.98
N THR A 176 33.11 11.69 -48.63
CA THR A 176 34.18 10.95 -49.31
C THR A 176 33.85 10.70 -50.78
N LEU A 177 32.61 10.31 -51.08
CA LEU A 177 32.14 10.11 -52.46
C LEU A 177 32.13 11.41 -53.26
N SER A 178 31.74 12.54 -52.64
CA SER A 178 31.80 13.86 -53.29
C SER A 178 33.23 14.24 -53.67
N ILE A 179 34.18 14.08 -52.74
CA ILE A 179 35.61 14.36 -53.00
C ILE A 179 36.13 13.52 -54.18
N ILE A 180 35.78 12.22 -54.22
CA ILE A 180 36.20 11.34 -55.31
C ILE A 180 35.59 11.78 -56.66
N LYS A 181 34.31 12.20 -56.67
CA LYS A 181 33.67 12.69 -57.89
C LYS A 181 34.33 13.97 -58.39
N ASP A 182 34.64 14.91 -57.50
CA ASP A 182 35.29 16.17 -57.84
C ASP A 182 36.67 15.93 -58.47
N VAL A 183 37.48 15.03 -57.87
CA VAL A 183 38.80 14.64 -58.41
C VAL A 183 38.69 13.97 -59.78
N ARG A 184 37.64 13.17 -60.03
CA ARG A 184 37.44 12.47 -61.32
C ARG A 184 36.88 13.38 -62.42
N SER A 185 36.37 14.56 -62.07
CA SER A 185 35.84 15.56 -63.00
C SER A 185 36.86 16.63 -63.43
N LEU A 186 38.06 16.61 -62.84
CA LEU A 186 39.23 17.41 -63.22
C LEU A 186 40.11 16.66 -64.23
#